data_AF-A0A0C4DIH0-F1
#
_entry.id   AF-A0A0C4DIH0-F1
#
_cell.length_a   1.000
_cell.length_b   1.000
_cell.length_c   1.000
_cell.angle_alpha   90.00
_cell.angle_beta   90.00
_cell.angle_gamma   90.00
#
_symmetry.space_group_name_H-M   'P 1'
#
loop_
_entity.id
_entity.type
_entity.pdbx_description
1 polymer ?
#
loop_
_entity_poly.entity_id
_entity_poly.type
_entity_poly.pdbx_seq_one_letter_code
_entity_poly.pdbx_strand_id
1 'polypeptide(L)'
;MALASDRGSQNSKTFAQGHYPKKMRATVQEVFNLATIKAARAINMDKDIGSIAVGKLADLVIFDTTSPSLNCAADHDPLTAIVRHAGVREVQTVIIGGQIRKQNGILHNVNLTDGREAGFDFKYEAVDSKDGLSWKEVAKELSRSRSEIQGRINKVNKELAKEKLVGMIGGLQDILVDL
;
A
#
# COMPACT_ATOMS: atom_id res chain seq x y z
N MET A 1 -12.11 -5.87 -0.56
CA MET A 1 -12.10 -7.36 -0.52
C MET A 1 -11.27 -8.00 0.59
N ALA A 2 -10.18 -7.38 1.09
CA ALA A 2 -9.30 -7.99 2.09
C ALA A 2 -10.02 -8.47 3.39
N LEU A 3 -10.91 -7.66 3.98
CA LEU A 3 -11.63 -8.03 5.20
C LEU A 3 -12.53 -9.27 5.03
N ALA A 4 -13.20 -9.41 3.89
CA ALA A 4 -14.03 -10.59 3.62
C ALA A 4 -13.17 -11.85 3.44
N SER A 5 -12.02 -11.71 2.77
CA SER A 5 -11.05 -12.80 2.59
C SER A 5 -10.42 -13.25 3.91
N ASP A 6 -9.98 -12.32 4.76
CA ASP A 6 -9.46 -12.64 6.10
C ASP A 6 -10.51 -13.37 6.94
N ARG A 7 -11.73 -12.84 7.03
CA ARG A 7 -12.84 -13.52 7.73
C ARG A 7 -13.07 -14.93 7.19
N GLY A 8 -13.05 -15.12 5.86
CA GLY A 8 -13.21 -16.44 5.24
C GLY A 8 -12.09 -17.40 5.62
N SER A 9 -10.84 -16.94 5.57
CA SER A 9 -9.66 -17.72 5.97
C SER A 9 -9.73 -18.13 7.44
N GLN A 10 -10.02 -17.18 8.34
CA GLN A 10 -10.08 -17.41 9.79
C GLN A 10 -11.24 -18.33 10.18
N ASN A 11 -12.40 -18.21 9.51
CA ASN A 11 -13.59 -19.01 9.82
C ASN A 11 -13.63 -20.36 9.10
N SER A 12 -12.67 -20.66 8.22
CA SER A 12 -12.61 -21.89 7.42
C SER A 12 -12.80 -23.17 8.25
N LYS A 13 -12.11 -23.26 9.39
CA LYS A 13 -12.23 -24.40 10.33
C LYS A 13 -13.62 -24.52 10.95
N THR A 14 -14.22 -23.38 11.32
CA THR A 14 -15.57 -23.34 11.90
C THR A 14 -16.61 -23.79 10.88
N PHE A 15 -16.50 -23.31 9.63
CA PHE A 15 -17.38 -23.72 8.54
C PHE A 15 -17.24 -25.20 8.19
N ALA A 16 -16.02 -25.74 8.18
CA ALA A 16 -15.77 -27.16 7.91
C ALA A 16 -16.45 -28.09 8.94
N GLN A 17 -16.73 -27.59 10.14
CA GLN A 17 -17.44 -28.32 11.20
C GLN A 17 -18.96 -28.14 11.15
N GLY A 18 -19.51 -27.48 10.11
CA GLY A 18 -20.94 -27.17 10.00
C GLY A 18 -21.41 -26.05 10.95
N HIS A 19 -20.48 -25.36 11.61
CA HIS A 19 -20.79 -24.29 12.55
C HIS A 19 -20.60 -22.92 11.91
N TYR A 20 -21.30 -21.92 12.45
CA TYR A 20 -21.17 -20.53 12.04
C TYR A 20 -20.71 -19.67 13.22
N PRO A 21 -19.77 -18.73 13.00
CA PRO A 21 -19.27 -17.88 14.07
C PRO A 21 -20.36 -16.93 14.55
N LYS A 22 -20.64 -16.95 15.86
CA LYS A 22 -21.62 -16.05 16.50
C LYS A 22 -21.19 -14.58 16.51
N LYS A 23 -19.87 -14.33 16.44
CA LYS A 23 -19.28 -12.99 16.38
C LYS A 23 -18.29 -12.91 15.24
N MET A 24 -18.29 -11.80 14.51
CA MET A 24 -17.27 -11.53 13.51
C MET A 24 -15.98 -11.07 14.21
N ARG A 25 -14.84 -11.64 13.81
CA ARG A 25 -13.54 -11.40 14.45
C ARG A 25 -13.03 -9.95 14.32
N ALA A 26 -13.25 -9.32 13.17
CA ALA A 26 -12.90 -7.93 12.92
C ALA A 26 -14.08 -7.21 12.28
N THR A 27 -14.46 -6.07 12.81
CA THR A 27 -15.53 -5.19 12.31
C THR A 27 -15.00 -4.24 11.23
N VAL A 28 -15.91 -3.63 10.48
CA VAL A 28 -15.57 -2.61 9.49
C VAL A 28 -14.87 -1.41 10.16
N GLN A 29 -15.40 -0.95 11.29
CA GLN A 29 -14.83 0.15 12.07
C GLN A 29 -13.42 -0.18 12.58
N GLU A 30 -13.17 -1.42 13.03
CA GLU A 30 -11.83 -1.83 13.44
C GLU A 30 -10.84 -1.79 12.29
N VAL A 31 -11.23 -2.26 11.10
CA VAL A 31 -10.38 -2.19 9.90
C VAL A 31 -10.10 -0.74 9.49
N PHE A 32 -11.12 0.12 9.51
CA PHE A 32 -10.93 1.54 9.21
C PHE A 32 -9.96 2.20 10.20
N ASN A 33 -10.10 1.89 11.49
CA ASN A 33 -9.20 2.38 12.53
C ASN A 33 -7.78 1.80 12.38
N LEU A 34 -7.63 0.55 11.95
CA LEU A 34 -6.34 -0.07 11.62
C LEU A 34 -5.62 0.68 10.49
N ALA A 35 -6.35 1.21 9.52
CA ALA A 35 -5.78 2.00 8.44
C ALA A 35 -5.49 3.47 8.81
N THR A 36 -5.93 3.94 9.98
CA THR A 36 -5.86 5.35 10.40
C THR A 36 -5.22 5.48 11.79
N ILE A 37 -6.02 5.73 12.83
CA ILE A 37 -5.53 6.07 14.16
C ILE A 37 -4.74 4.94 14.84
N LYS A 38 -5.11 3.68 14.61
CA LYS A 38 -4.36 2.54 15.18
C LYS A 38 -3.02 2.33 14.46
N ALA A 39 -2.94 2.59 13.15
CA ALA A 39 -1.65 2.60 12.44
C ALA A 39 -0.75 3.73 12.97
N ALA A 40 -1.29 4.94 13.12
CA ALA A 40 -0.55 6.08 13.69
C ALA A 40 0.00 5.77 15.09
N ARG A 41 -0.81 5.14 15.95
CA ARG A 41 -0.38 4.69 17.29
C ARG A 41 0.72 3.62 17.22
N ALA A 42 0.63 2.69 16.28
CA ALA A 42 1.64 1.64 16.11
C ALA A 42 3.03 2.19 15.78
N ILE A 43 3.10 3.38 15.16
CA ILE A 43 4.35 4.07 14.82
C ILE A 43 4.62 5.30 15.71
N ASN A 44 3.91 5.47 16.83
CA ASN A 44 4.02 6.62 17.76
C ASN A 44 3.83 8.01 17.11
N MET A 45 3.05 8.10 16.03
CA MET A 45 2.70 9.35 15.36
C MET A 45 1.23 9.74 15.58
N ASP A 46 0.56 9.18 16.58
CA ASP A 46 -0.85 9.44 16.84
C ASP A 46 -1.14 10.86 17.35
N LYS A 47 -0.11 11.63 17.70
CA LYS A 47 -0.21 13.07 17.96
C LYS A 47 -0.26 13.89 16.67
N ASP A 48 0.31 13.39 15.58
CA ASP A 48 0.50 14.15 14.34
C ASP A 48 -0.45 13.72 13.22
N ILE A 49 -0.78 12.43 13.12
CA ILE A 49 -1.58 11.86 12.02
C ILE A 49 -2.69 10.91 12.52
N GLY A 50 -3.46 10.34 11.58
CA GLY A 50 -4.40 9.26 11.83
C GLY A 50 -5.77 9.67 12.38
N SER A 51 -6.01 10.96 12.64
CA SER A 51 -7.35 11.49 12.94
C SER A 51 -7.45 12.96 12.56
N ILE A 52 -8.67 13.47 12.41
CA ILE A 52 -8.93 14.89 12.13
C ILE A 52 -9.03 15.65 13.45
N ALA A 53 -8.04 16.48 13.75
CA ALA A 53 -8.01 17.35 14.93
C ALA A 53 -7.12 18.58 14.67
N VAL A 54 -7.40 19.68 15.36
CA VAL A 54 -6.55 20.88 15.31
C VAL A 54 -5.14 20.52 15.79
N GLY A 55 -4.12 20.98 15.07
CA GLY A 55 -2.71 20.70 15.36
C GLY A 55 -2.13 19.45 14.67
N LYS A 56 -2.98 18.62 14.04
CA LYS A 56 -2.53 17.47 13.24
C LYS A 56 -2.24 17.84 11.79
N LEU A 57 -1.44 17.03 11.11
CA LEU A 57 -1.21 17.14 9.67
C LEU A 57 -2.51 16.91 8.90
N ALA A 58 -2.70 17.68 7.83
CA ALA A 58 -3.85 17.55 6.95
C ALA A 58 -3.66 16.39 5.96
N ASP A 59 -3.72 15.17 6.48
CA ASP A 59 -3.72 13.91 5.73
C ASP A 59 -5.17 13.43 5.53
N LEU A 60 -5.75 13.73 4.38
CA LEU A 60 -7.16 13.51 4.09
C LEU A 60 -7.36 12.75 2.78
N VAL A 61 -8.33 11.84 2.79
CA VAL A 61 -8.80 11.14 1.60
C VAL A 61 -10.29 11.42 1.45
N ILE A 62 -10.68 11.98 0.31
CA ILE A 62 -12.05 12.32 -0.02
C ILE A 62 -12.54 11.33 -1.06
N PHE A 63 -13.69 10.72 -0.79
CA PHE A 63 -14.31 9.73 -1.67
C PHE A 63 -15.50 10.34 -2.42
N ASP A 64 -15.64 10.01 -3.70
CA ASP A 64 -16.87 10.24 -4.46
C ASP A 64 -17.90 9.18 -4.09
N THR A 65 -18.89 9.57 -3.30
CA THR A 65 -19.99 8.71 -2.89
C THR A 65 -21.13 8.67 -3.89
N THR A 66 -21.06 9.43 -4.98
CA THR A 66 -22.14 9.47 -5.99
C THR A 66 -21.98 8.41 -7.07
N SER A 67 -20.83 7.73 -7.11
CA SER A 67 -20.54 6.69 -8.08
C SER A 67 -21.53 5.51 -7.96
N PRO A 68 -21.87 4.82 -9.07
CA PRO A 68 -22.74 3.63 -9.03
C PRO A 68 -22.21 2.50 -8.13
N SER A 69 -20.90 2.47 -7.89
CA SER A 69 -20.22 1.48 -7.04
C SER A 69 -20.36 1.77 -5.54
N LEU A 70 -20.62 3.02 -5.13
CA LEU A 70 -20.64 3.42 -3.72
C LEU A 70 -21.98 3.99 -3.26
N ASN A 71 -22.76 4.62 -4.14
CA ASN A 71 -23.94 5.42 -3.80
C ASN A 71 -24.83 4.77 -2.73
N CYS A 72 -25.44 3.62 -3.05
CA CYS A 72 -26.36 2.96 -2.11
C CYS A 72 -25.70 2.52 -0.80
N ALA A 73 -24.41 2.13 -0.85
CA ALA A 73 -23.69 1.69 0.33
C ALA A 73 -23.30 2.89 1.22
N ALA A 74 -22.92 4.01 0.62
CA ALA A 74 -22.50 5.21 1.31
C ALA A 74 -23.66 5.89 2.05
N ASP A 75 -24.86 5.88 1.45
CA ASP A 75 -26.07 6.43 2.07
C ASP A 75 -26.48 5.67 3.35
N HIS A 76 -26.22 4.36 3.41
CA HIS A 76 -26.57 3.54 4.56
C HIS A 76 -25.45 3.45 5.60
N ASP A 77 -24.22 3.14 5.17
CA ASP A 77 -23.05 3.01 6.04
C ASP A 77 -21.77 3.41 5.28
N PRO A 78 -21.30 4.66 5.43
CA PRO A 78 -20.14 5.17 4.71
C PRO A 78 -18.84 4.43 5.06
N LEU A 79 -18.71 3.91 6.27
CA LEU A 79 -17.55 3.10 6.68
C LEU A 79 -17.53 1.78 5.91
N THR A 80 -18.69 1.12 5.79
CA THR A 80 -18.82 -0.09 4.96
C THR A 80 -18.55 0.22 3.50
N ALA A 81 -19.08 1.32 2.97
CA ALA A 81 -18.81 1.75 1.59
C ALA A 81 -17.31 1.88 1.34
N ILE A 82 -16.58 2.57 2.21
CA ILE A 82 -15.13 2.78 2.07
C ILE A 82 -14.35 1.47 2.22
N VAL A 83 -14.59 0.70 3.28
CA VAL A 83 -13.75 -0.48 3.61
C VAL A 83 -14.02 -1.67 2.67
N ARG A 84 -15.26 -1.82 2.19
CA ARG A 84 -15.68 -3.00 1.42
C ARG A 84 -15.81 -2.74 -0.07
N HIS A 85 -16.23 -1.54 -0.48
CA HIS A 85 -16.65 -1.25 -1.84
C HIS A 85 -15.73 -0.27 -2.59
N ALA A 86 -15.12 0.69 -1.89
CA ALA A 86 -14.29 1.71 -2.54
C ALA A 86 -13.09 1.12 -3.30
N GLY A 87 -12.92 1.56 -4.54
CA GLY A 87 -11.74 1.35 -5.34
C GLY A 87 -10.93 2.64 -5.52
N VAL A 88 -9.86 2.54 -6.30
CA VAL A 88 -8.98 3.69 -6.62
C VAL A 88 -9.74 4.79 -7.38
N ARG A 89 -10.76 4.42 -8.16
CA ARG A 89 -11.59 5.33 -8.94
C ARG A 89 -12.39 6.26 -8.03
N GLU A 90 -12.97 5.72 -6.96
CA GLU A 90 -13.82 6.49 -6.05
C GLU A 90 -13.04 7.36 -5.08
N VAL A 91 -11.72 7.20 -4.97
CA VAL A 91 -10.88 8.20 -4.30
C VAL A 91 -10.85 9.45 -5.18
N GLN A 92 -11.59 10.49 -4.82
CA GLN A 92 -11.68 11.70 -5.63
C GLN A 92 -10.47 12.61 -5.41
N THR A 93 -10.14 12.87 -4.14
CA THR A 93 -9.09 13.81 -3.73
C THR A 93 -8.23 13.20 -2.63
N VAL A 94 -6.92 13.41 -2.69
CA VAL A 94 -5.96 12.99 -1.66
C VAL A 94 -5.10 14.19 -1.29
N ILE A 95 -5.04 14.48 0.01
CA ILE A 95 -4.28 15.57 0.60
C ILE A 95 -3.29 14.93 1.57
N ILE A 96 -2.00 15.29 1.47
CA ILE A 96 -0.92 14.81 2.33
C ILE A 96 -0.19 16.03 2.88
N GLY A 97 -0.15 16.20 4.20
CA GLY A 97 0.46 17.35 4.86
C GLY A 97 -0.10 18.69 4.37
N GLY A 98 -1.38 18.74 3.98
CA GLY A 98 -2.02 19.92 3.40
C GLY A 98 -1.77 20.15 1.90
N GLN A 99 -0.97 19.30 1.24
CA GLN A 99 -0.73 19.39 -0.20
C GLN A 99 -1.62 18.41 -0.97
N ILE A 100 -2.29 18.90 -2.01
CA ILE A 100 -3.13 18.06 -2.87
C ILE A 100 -2.23 17.20 -3.76
N ARG A 101 -2.35 15.87 -3.62
CA ARG A 101 -1.61 14.87 -4.42
C ARG A 101 -2.49 14.15 -5.44
N LYS A 102 -3.81 14.21 -5.26
CA LYS A 102 -4.82 13.77 -6.22
C LYS A 102 -6.00 14.73 -6.17
N GLN A 103 -6.54 15.11 -7.32
CA GLN A 103 -7.74 15.95 -7.42
C GLN A 103 -8.61 15.48 -8.58
N ASN A 104 -9.93 15.43 -8.37
CA ASN A 104 -10.90 15.03 -9.39
C ASN A 104 -10.55 13.68 -10.07
N GLY A 105 -10.03 12.72 -9.30
CA GLY A 105 -9.63 11.42 -9.83
C GLY A 105 -8.23 11.38 -10.48
N ILE A 106 -7.56 12.53 -10.64
CA ILE A 106 -6.29 12.67 -11.37
C ILE A 106 -5.14 12.90 -10.38
N LEU A 107 -4.04 12.17 -10.54
CA LEU A 107 -2.84 12.36 -9.72
C LEU A 107 -2.07 13.61 -10.18
N HIS A 108 -1.58 14.39 -9.22
CA HIS A 108 -0.67 15.51 -9.49
C HIS A 108 0.75 15.01 -9.75
N ASN A 109 1.55 15.86 -10.39
CA ASN A 109 2.98 15.63 -10.58
C ASN A 109 3.70 15.48 -9.22
N VAL A 110 4.80 14.74 -9.22
CA VAL A 110 5.60 14.47 -8.02
C VAL A 110 6.95 15.17 -8.08
N ASN A 111 7.34 15.77 -6.96
CA ASN A 111 8.68 16.31 -6.78
C ASN A 111 9.51 15.31 -5.99
N LEU A 112 10.60 14.84 -6.59
CA LEU A 112 11.50 13.86 -5.96
C LEU A 112 12.40 14.46 -4.87
N THR A 113 12.44 15.80 -4.77
CA THR A 113 13.17 16.51 -3.72
C THR A 113 12.56 16.30 -2.33
N ASP A 114 11.23 16.13 -2.25
CA ASP A 114 10.50 15.97 -0.98
C ASP A 114 10.84 14.65 -0.25
N GLY A 115 11.38 13.65 -0.98
CA GLY A 115 11.77 12.35 -0.42
C GLY A 115 13.21 12.25 0.08
N ARG A 116 14.04 13.29 -0.14
CA ARG A 116 15.48 13.27 0.20
C ARG A 116 15.76 13.31 1.70
N GLU A 117 14.86 13.88 2.50
CA GLU A 117 15.04 13.96 3.97
C GLU A 117 14.95 12.59 4.67
N ALA A 118 14.38 11.56 4.02
CA ALA A 118 14.23 10.23 4.59
C ALA A 118 15.45 9.30 4.43
N GLY A 119 16.62 9.83 4.05
CA GLY A 119 17.88 9.08 4.04
C GLY A 119 18.07 8.09 2.88
N PHE A 120 17.19 8.09 1.88
CA PHE A 120 17.38 7.35 0.63
C PHE A 120 18.07 8.23 -0.41
N ASP A 121 19.39 8.09 -0.55
CA ASP A 121 20.23 8.81 -1.52
C ASP A 121 19.94 8.33 -2.95
N PHE A 122 18.84 8.81 -3.53
CA PHE A 122 18.60 8.69 -4.96
C PHE A 122 19.50 9.71 -5.69
N LYS A 123 20.60 9.21 -6.27
CA LYS A 123 21.43 9.94 -7.23
C LYS A 123 20.69 10.16 -8.56
N TYR A 124 19.65 10.98 -8.50
CA TYR A 124 19.08 11.62 -9.67
C TYR A 124 19.41 13.11 -9.55
N GLU A 125 20.26 13.60 -10.45
CA GLU A 125 20.36 15.03 -10.71
C GLU A 125 18.92 15.52 -10.90
N ALA A 126 18.53 16.47 -10.07
CA ALA A 126 17.16 16.93 -10.02
C ALA A 126 16.73 17.30 -11.43
N VAL A 127 15.70 16.64 -11.94
CA VAL A 127 14.86 17.27 -12.94
C VAL A 127 14.22 18.44 -12.19
N ASP A 128 14.91 19.58 -12.19
CA ASP A 128 14.48 20.85 -11.63
C ASP A 128 13.43 21.45 -12.58
N SER A 129 12.37 20.68 -12.83
CA SER A 129 11.17 21.23 -13.43
C SER A 129 10.38 21.87 -12.31
N LYS A 130 10.11 23.18 -12.42
CA LYS A 130 9.17 23.90 -11.53
C LYS A 130 7.82 23.18 -11.39
N ASP A 131 7.47 22.36 -12.38
CA ASP A 131 6.19 21.64 -12.48
C ASP A 131 6.26 20.18 -11.98
N GLY A 132 7.42 19.70 -11.51
CA GLY A 132 7.64 18.31 -11.08
C GLY A 132 7.60 17.27 -12.21
N LEU A 133 7.64 15.98 -11.85
CA LEU A 133 7.58 14.86 -12.79
C LEU A 133 6.15 14.34 -12.95
N SER A 134 5.72 14.12 -14.19
CA SER A 134 4.47 13.44 -14.46
C SER A 134 4.56 11.94 -14.17
N TRP A 135 3.43 11.31 -13.85
CA TRP A 135 3.38 9.86 -13.63
C TRP A 135 3.75 9.03 -14.87
N LYS A 136 3.65 9.60 -16.08
CA LYS A 136 4.13 8.96 -17.32
C LYS A 136 5.67 8.91 -17.35
N GLU A 137 6.33 9.99 -16.96
CA GLU A 137 7.79 10.06 -16.86
C GLU A 137 8.29 9.13 -15.76
N VAL A 138 7.65 9.14 -14.58
CA VAL A 138 7.94 8.20 -13.49
C VAL A 138 7.80 6.76 -13.98
N ALA A 139 6.71 6.41 -14.68
CA ALA A 139 6.51 5.06 -15.20
C ALA A 139 7.57 4.63 -16.22
N LYS A 140 7.97 5.56 -17.10
CA LYS A 140 9.06 5.34 -18.08
C LYS A 140 10.36 5.04 -17.35
N GLU A 141 10.68 5.81 -16.32
CA GLU A 141 11.91 5.63 -15.55
C GLU A 141 11.91 4.33 -14.73
N LEU A 142 10.78 3.97 -14.12
CA LEU A 142 10.63 2.67 -13.45
C LEU A 142 10.84 1.49 -14.41
N SER A 143 10.33 1.60 -15.63
CA SER A 143 10.51 0.57 -16.68
C SER A 143 11.97 0.47 -17.14
N ARG A 144 12.66 1.60 -17.26
CA ARG A 144 14.11 1.64 -17.54
C ARG A 144 14.89 0.98 -16.39
N SER A 145 14.68 1.43 -15.17
CA SER A 145 15.34 0.90 -13.96
C SER A 145 15.13 -0.62 -13.84
N ARG A 146 13.91 -1.10 -14.07
CA ARG A 146 13.60 -2.54 -14.07
C ARG A 146 14.41 -3.31 -15.14
N SER A 147 14.53 -2.76 -16.34
CA SER A 147 15.31 -3.37 -17.42
C SER A 147 16.79 -3.48 -17.07
N GLU A 148 17.37 -2.44 -16.46
CA GLU A 148 18.76 -2.44 -16.00
C GLU A 148 18.99 -3.44 -14.87
N ILE A 149 18.11 -3.48 -13.87
CA ILE A 149 18.17 -4.44 -12.76
C ILE A 149 18.06 -5.87 -13.31
N GLN A 150 17.13 -6.11 -14.23
CA GLN A 150 16.99 -7.43 -14.86
C GLN A 150 18.24 -7.83 -15.64
N GLY A 151 18.87 -6.89 -16.36
CA GLY A 151 20.14 -7.10 -17.04
C GLY A 151 21.27 -7.50 -16.08
N ARG A 152 21.35 -6.88 -14.89
CA ARG A 152 22.31 -7.25 -13.85
C ARG A 152 22.02 -8.65 -13.29
N ILE A 153 20.76 -8.94 -12.97
CA ILE A 153 20.32 -10.27 -12.50
C ILE A 153 20.68 -11.37 -13.51
N ASN A 154 20.47 -11.11 -14.80
CA ASN A 154 20.77 -12.09 -15.86
C ASN A 154 22.27 -12.37 -16.02
N LYS A 155 23.14 -11.42 -15.64
CA LYS A 155 24.60 -11.61 -15.62
C LYS A 155 25.10 -12.37 -14.40
N VAL A 156 24.28 -12.53 -13.36
CA VAL A 156 24.64 -13.32 -12.18
C VAL A 156 24.48 -14.80 -12.52
N ASN A 157 25.58 -15.55 -12.44
CA ASN A 157 25.53 -17.01 -12.52
C ASN A 157 24.90 -17.56 -11.24
N LYS A 158 23.59 -17.83 -11.31
CA LYS A 158 22.78 -18.30 -10.18
C LYS A 158 23.25 -19.65 -9.65
N GLU A 159 23.73 -20.53 -10.53
CA GLU A 159 24.25 -21.85 -10.14
C GLU A 159 25.54 -21.71 -9.33
N LEU A 160 26.49 -20.88 -9.79
CA LEU A 160 27.72 -20.61 -9.05
C LEU A 160 27.45 -19.91 -7.70
N ALA A 161 26.46 -19.00 -7.67
CA ALA A 161 26.04 -18.34 -6.43
C ALA A 161 25.41 -19.34 -5.45
N LYS A 162 24.53 -20.24 -5.93
CA LYS A 162 23.91 -21.31 -5.13
C LYS A 162 24.98 -22.26 -4.60
N GLU A 163 25.89 -22.72 -5.44
CA GLU A 163 26.98 -23.63 -5.07
C GLU A 163 27.86 -23.05 -3.96
N LYS A 164 28.31 -21.78 -4.10
CA LYS A 164 29.12 -21.11 -3.07
C LYS A 164 28.37 -20.91 -1.76
N LEU A 165 27.08 -20.61 -1.82
CA LEU A 165 26.25 -20.36 -0.63
C LEU A 165 25.93 -21.66 0.11
N VAL A 166 25.66 -22.75 -0.62
CA VAL A 166 25.52 -24.10 -0.04
C VAL A 166 26.84 -24.62 0.53
N GLY A 167 27.98 -24.32 -0.12
CA GLY A 167 29.31 -24.65 0.39
C GLY A 167 29.66 -23.90 1.68
N MET A 168 29.23 -22.64 1.84
CA MET A 168 29.44 -21.86 3.06
C MET A 168 28.59 -22.32 4.25
N ILE A 169 27.40 -22.89 4.02
CA ILE A 169 26.49 -23.36 5.08
C ILE A 169 26.74 -24.84 5.43
N GLY A 170 27.82 -25.44 4.91
CA GLY A 170 28.27 -26.77 5.31
C GLY A 170 27.56 -27.92 4.59
N GLY A 171 27.17 -27.75 3.31
CA GLY A 171 26.75 -28.87 2.47
C GLY A 171 25.40 -29.47 2.87
N LEU A 172 24.31 -28.72 2.68
CA LEU A 172 22.94 -29.16 2.92
C LEU A 172 22.29 -29.80 1.67
N GLN A 173 23.07 -30.32 0.72
CA GLN A 173 22.52 -30.90 -0.52
C GLN A 173 21.49 -32.02 -0.25
N ASP A 174 21.63 -32.73 0.89
CA ASP A 174 20.76 -33.86 1.24
C ASP A 174 19.43 -33.45 1.94
N ILE A 175 19.25 -32.18 2.34
CA ILE A 175 18.03 -31.68 3.03
C ILE A 175 17.14 -30.86 2.10
N LEU A 176 17.70 -30.31 1.01
CA LEU A 176 16.96 -29.52 0.04
C LEU A 176 16.31 -30.45 -0.99
N VAL A 177 15.00 -30.61 -0.92
CA VAL A 177 14.20 -31.33 -1.91
C VAL A 177 13.59 -30.30 -2.87
N ASP A 178 13.70 -30.54 -4.18
CA ASP A 178 12.96 -29.74 -5.17
C ASP A 178 11.46 -29.99 -5.00
N LEU A 179 10.68 -28.90 -4.94
CA LEU A 179 9.21 -28.91 -4.92
C LEU A 179 8.65 -29.02 -6.34
#